data_AF-A0A2T2U8Q8-F1
#
_entry.id   AF-A0A2T2U8Q8-F1
#
_cell.length_a   1.000
_cell.length_b   1.000
_cell.length_c   1.000
_cell.angle_alpha   90.00
_cell.angle_beta   90.00
_cell.angle_gamma   90.00
#
_symmetry.space_group_name_H-M   'P 1'
#
loop_
_entity.id
_entity.type
_entity.pdbx_description
1 polymer ?
#
loop_
_entity_poly.entity_id
_entity_poly.type
_entity_poly.pdbx_seq_one_letter_code
_entity_poly.pdbx_strand_id
1 'polypeptide(L)'
;MPYGEVTNPVYGTKTPNPGVLISTKASAPVQAVFEGRVFRVFTMPNFGTCAALSHGSYSSIYCNLSLTYVSKGQQIDAGTTVGRAGTESAPKGSGVFFGLYDQEQSIDPTAWLSKQ
;
A
#
# COMPACT_ATOMS: atom_id res chain seq x y z
N MET A 1 7.75 0.35 -8.76
CA MET A 1 9.12 0.24 -8.20
C MET A 1 9.11 -0.83 -7.13
N PRO A 2 10.08 -1.77 -7.11
CA PRO A 2 10.14 -2.82 -6.11
C PRO A 2 10.53 -2.28 -4.73
N TYR A 3 10.26 -3.09 -3.71
CA TYR A 3 10.61 -2.80 -2.32
C TYR A 3 12.12 -3.00 -2.17
N GLY A 4 12.75 -2.25 -1.27
CA GLY A 4 14.21 -2.29 -1.07
C GLY A 4 14.97 -1.25 -1.87
N GLU A 5 16.30 -1.30 -1.80
CA GLU A 5 17.21 -0.26 -2.32
C GLU A 5 16.98 0.02 -3.81
N VAL A 6 16.37 1.17 -4.12
CA VAL A 6 16.42 1.70 -5.49
C VAL A 6 17.80 2.30 -5.65
N THR A 7 18.66 1.63 -6.42
CA THR A 7 19.93 2.23 -6.85
C THR A 7 19.64 3.12 -8.05
N ASN A 8 19.84 4.42 -7.89
CA ASN A 8 19.68 5.37 -8.99
C ASN A 8 20.81 5.13 -10.02
N PRO A 9 20.52 4.74 -11.27
CA PRO A 9 21.53 4.33 -12.25
C PRO A 9 22.48 5.46 -12.67
N VAL A 10 22.15 6.71 -12.36
CA VAL A 10 22.98 7.89 -12.68
C VAL A 10 23.90 8.28 -11.51
N TYR A 11 23.54 7.94 -10.26
CA TYR A 11 24.21 8.47 -9.06
C TYR A 11 24.67 7.42 -8.03
N GLY A 12 24.34 6.13 -8.21
CA GLY A 12 24.85 5.03 -7.36
C GLY A 12 24.37 5.05 -5.90
N THR A 13 23.42 5.93 -5.56
CA THR A 13 22.86 6.06 -4.22
C THR A 13 21.82 4.98 -3.93
N LYS A 14 22.01 4.27 -2.82
CA LYS A 14 21.11 3.28 -2.24
C LYS A 14 20.02 3.98 -1.44
N THR A 15 18.79 4.02 -1.95
CA THR A 15 17.68 4.69 -1.24
C THR A 15 16.72 3.66 -0.66
N PRO A 16 16.53 3.60 0.68
CA PRO A 16 15.56 2.71 1.29
C PRO A 16 14.14 3.12 0.91
N ASN A 17 13.36 2.17 0.40
CA ASN A 17 12.00 2.39 -0.09
C ASN A 17 11.00 1.74 0.89
N PRO A 18 10.37 2.50 1.82
CA PRO A 18 9.57 1.96 2.94
C PRO A 18 8.20 1.40 2.52
N GLY A 19 7.99 1.20 1.22
CA GLY A 19 6.79 0.70 0.59
C GLY A 19 7.02 0.50 -0.91
N VAL A 20 6.05 -0.08 -1.61
CA VAL A 20 6.10 -0.33 -3.06
C VAL A 20 5.02 0.43 -3.77
N LEU A 21 5.42 1.15 -4.83
CA LEU A 21 4.47 1.55 -5.85
C LEU A 21 4.28 0.37 -6.81
N ILE A 22 3.15 -0.31 -6.65
CA ILE A 22 2.75 -1.44 -7.47
C ILE A 22 2.01 -0.86 -8.68
N SER A 23 2.66 -0.88 -9.84
CA SER A 23 2.03 -0.55 -11.11
C SER A 23 1.03 -1.65 -11.47
N THR A 24 -0.19 -1.26 -11.79
CA THR A 24 -1.28 -2.18 -12.12
C THR A 24 -2.14 -1.57 -13.23
N LYS A 25 -3.14 -2.32 -13.70
CA LYS A 25 -4.13 -1.75 -14.63
C LYS A 25 -4.90 -0.63 -13.94
N ALA A 26 -5.29 0.39 -14.70
CA ALA A 26 -6.13 1.45 -14.17
C ALA A 26 -7.38 0.87 -13.49
N SER A 27 -7.69 1.34 -12.28
CA SER A 27 -8.84 0.88 -11.50
C SER A 27 -8.82 -0.62 -11.14
N ALA A 28 -7.65 -1.28 -11.14
CA ALA A 28 -7.54 -2.67 -10.72
C ALA A 28 -8.01 -2.84 -9.26
N PRO A 29 -8.64 -3.98 -8.91
CA PRO A 29 -9.04 -4.27 -7.54
C PRO A 29 -7.79 -4.36 -6.64
N VAL A 30 -7.84 -3.66 -5.52
CA VAL A 30 -6.81 -3.73 -4.46
C VAL A 30 -7.41 -4.53 -3.33
N GLN A 31 -6.71 -5.61 -2.95
CA GLN A 31 -7.14 -6.54 -1.90
C GLN A 31 -6.26 -6.40 -0.67
N ALA A 32 -6.86 -6.63 0.50
CA ALA A 32 -6.13 -6.71 1.75
C ALA A 32 -5.22 -7.94 1.74
N VAL A 33 -3.95 -7.76 2.05
CA VAL A 33 -2.99 -8.87 2.12
C VAL A 33 -3.32 -9.79 3.31
N PHE A 34 -3.83 -9.23 4.41
CA PHE A 34 -4.16 -9.95 5.65
C PHE A 34 -5.51 -9.53 6.25
N GLU A 35 -6.05 -10.38 7.13
CA GLU A 35 -7.20 -10.03 7.94
C GLU A 35 -6.84 -8.94 8.96
N GLY A 36 -7.74 -8.01 9.21
CA GLY A 36 -7.49 -6.90 10.12
C GLY A 36 -8.65 -5.92 10.18
N ARG A 37 -8.36 -4.75 10.74
CA ARG A 37 -9.33 -3.69 10.93
C ARG A 37 -8.85 -2.39 10.31
N VAL A 38 -9.72 -1.75 9.53
CA VAL A 38 -9.45 -0.41 9.00
C VAL A 38 -9.45 0.58 10.16
N PHE A 39 -8.30 1.13 10.50
CA PHE A 39 -8.22 2.11 11.58
C PHE A 39 -8.31 3.54 11.07
N ARG A 40 -7.98 3.78 9.78
CA ARG A 40 -8.04 5.11 9.17
C ARG A 40 -8.24 5.04 7.66
N VAL A 41 -9.11 5.89 7.13
CA VAL A 41 -9.19 6.22 5.71
C VAL A 41 -9.04 7.72 5.59
N PHE A 42 -8.12 8.18 4.76
CA PHE A 42 -7.78 9.59 4.63
C PHE A 42 -7.25 9.89 3.24
N THR A 43 -7.41 11.13 2.79
CA THR A 43 -6.88 11.57 1.50
C THR A 43 -5.68 12.48 1.76
N MET A 44 -4.57 12.20 1.09
CA MET A 44 -3.36 13.02 1.16
C MET A 44 -3.19 13.82 -0.14
N PRO A 45 -2.79 15.11 -0.05
CA PRO A 45 -2.33 15.85 -1.21
C PRO A 45 -1.21 15.08 -1.92
N ASN A 46 -1.28 14.96 -3.26
CA ASN A 46 -0.31 14.26 -4.12
C ASN A 46 -0.19 12.73 -3.95
N PHE A 47 -0.91 12.13 -3.00
CA PHE A 47 -0.96 10.67 -2.81
C PHE A 47 -2.36 10.08 -3.02
N GLY A 48 -3.39 10.92 -3.15
CA GLY A 48 -4.76 10.47 -3.34
C GLY A 48 -5.34 9.85 -2.07
N THR A 49 -6.37 9.01 -2.23
CA THR A 49 -7.02 8.36 -1.11
C THR A 49 -6.18 7.19 -0.59
N CYS A 50 -6.09 7.10 0.74
CA CYS A 50 -5.35 6.11 1.47
C CYS A 50 -6.23 5.38 2.47
N ALA A 51 -6.09 4.07 2.56
CA ALA A 51 -6.68 3.21 3.57
C ALA A 51 -5.58 2.55 4.40
N ALA A 52 -5.66 2.70 5.72
CA ALA A 52 -4.73 2.10 6.66
C ALA A 52 -5.45 1.05 7.52
N LEU A 53 -4.87 -0.15 7.52
CA LEU A 53 -5.39 -1.33 8.18
C LEU A 53 -4.41 -1.77 9.27
N SER A 54 -4.95 -2.22 10.39
CA SER A 54 -4.20 -2.81 11.50
C SER A 54 -4.51 -4.30 11.56
N HIS A 55 -3.46 -5.11 11.62
CA HIS A 55 -3.46 -6.56 11.65
C HIS A 55 -2.94 -7.07 13.01
N GLY A 56 -3.13 -6.30 14.08
CA GLY A 56 -2.54 -6.57 15.40
C GLY A 56 -1.17 -5.92 15.54
N SER A 57 -0.09 -6.71 15.52
CA SER A 57 1.30 -6.21 15.59
C SER A 57 1.72 -5.44 14.33
N TYR A 58 1.13 -5.79 13.19
CA TYR A 58 1.43 -5.19 11.90
C TYR A 58 0.35 -4.20 11.45
N SER A 59 0.73 -3.23 10.63
CA SER A 59 -0.18 -2.30 9.97
C SER A 59 0.18 -2.17 8.49
N SER A 60 -0.83 -2.19 7.62
CA SER A 60 -0.65 -1.98 6.18
C SER A 60 -1.34 -0.70 5.73
N ILE A 61 -0.76 -0.01 4.74
CA ILE A 61 -1.34 1.18 4.13
C ILE A 61 -1.43 1.01 2.62
N TYR A 62 -2.57 1.39 2.05
CA TYR A 62 -2.85 1.38 0.62
C TYR A 62 -3.20 2.80 0.20
N CYS A 63 -2.39 3.43 -0.62
CA CYS A 63 -2.53 4.81 -1.09
C CYS A 63 -2.65 4.88 -2.62
N ASN A 64 -3.00 6.05 -3.15
CA ASN A 64 -3.34 6.27 -4.56
C ASN A 64 -4.55 5.44 -4.99
N LEU A 65 -5.51 5.23 -4.09
CA LEU A 65 -6.77 4.58 -4.41
C LEU A 65 -7.68 5.56 -5.14
N SER A 66 -8.25 5.13 -6.28
CA SER A 66 -9.28 5.88 -7.01
C SER A 66 -10.64 5.77 -6.34
N LEU A 67 -10.90 4.61 -5.72
CA LEU A 67 -12.11 4.30 -4.96
C LEU A 67 -11.73 3.48 -3.72
N THR A 68 -12.41 3.73 -2.61
CA THR A 68 -12.32 2.94 -1.38
C THR A 68 -13.66 2.28 -1.10
N TYR A 69 -13.65 0.98 -0.82
CA TYR A 69 -14.85 0.22 -0.45
C TYR A 69 -14.97 0.00 1.07
N VAL A 70 -13.99 0.49 1.82
CA VAL A 70 -13.87 0.22 3.25
C VAL A 70 -13.96 1.51 4.06
N SER A 71 -14.46 1.37 5.29
CA SER A 71 -14.66 2.49 6.21
C SER A 71 -13.93 2.26 7.53
N LYS A 72 -13.60 3.35 8.24
CA LYS A 72 -12.99 3.27 9.56
C LYS A 72 -13.82 2.38 10.50
N GLY A 73 -13.16 1.46 11.18
CA GLY A 73 -13.76 0.52 12.12
C GLY A 73 -14.20 -0.81 11.50
N GLN A 74 -14.20 -0.94 10.18
CA GLN A 74 -14.58 -2.15 9.47
C GLN A 74 -13.54 -3.26 9.64
N GLN A 75 -14.00 -4.48 9.92
CA GLN A 75 -13.20 -5.70 9.88
C GLN A 75 -13.14 -6.20 8.45
N ILE A 76 -11.95 -6.64 8.04
CA ILE A 76 -11.60 -7.02 6.67
C ILE A 76 -10.86 -8.34 6.76
N ASP A 77 -11.30 -9.36 6.01
CA ASP A 77 -10.58 -10.63 5.92
C ASP A 77 -9.48 -10.56 4.85
N ALA A 78 -8.49 -11.46 4.94
CA ALA A 78 -7.47 -11.58 3.89
C ALA A 78 -8.12 -11.81 2.51
N GLY A 79 -7.64 -11.10 1.49
CA GLY A 79 -8.18 -11.14 0.12
C GLY A 79 -9.42 -10.25 -0.11
N THR A 80 -9.97 -9.63 0.92
CA THR A 80 -11.11 -8.71 0.77
C THR A 80 -10.69 -7.45 0.00
N THR A 81 -11.50 -7.04 -0.98
CA THR A 81 -11.24 -5.84 -1.78
C THR A 81 -11.38 -4.57 -0.93
N VAL A 82 -10.28 -3.87 -0.71
CA VAL A 82 -10.25 -2.59 0.04
C VAL A 82 -10.61 -1.38 -0.82
N GLY A 83 -10.36 -1.46 -2.12
CA GLY A 83 -10.54 -0.35 -3.03
C GLY A 83 -10.13 -0.67 -4.46
N ARG A 84 -10.01 0.37 -5.27
CA ARG A 84 -9.44 0.31 -6.62
C ARG A 84 -8.19 1.15 -6.70
N ALA A 85 -7.18 0.64 -7.42
CA ALA A 85 -5.95 1.36 -7.68
C ALA A 85 -6.21 2.64 -8.51
N GLY A 86 -5.22 3.53 -8.53
CA GLY A 86 -5.28 4.76 -9.30
C GLY A 86 -5.50 4.50 -10.79
N THR A 87 -5.98 5.53 -11.48
CA THR A 87 -6.05 5.59 -12.95
C THR A 87 -4.84 6.31 -13.51
N GLU A 88 -4.69 6.36 -14.82
CA GLU A 88 -3.61 7.14 -15.47
C GLU A 88 -3.63 8.62 -15.07
N SER A 89 -4.81 9.16 -14.77
CA SER A 89 -5.01 10.52 -14.28
C SER A 89 -4.72 10.71 -12.77
N ALA A 90 -4.42 9.63 -12.05
CA ALA A 90 -4.13 9.71 -10.61
C ALA A 90 -2.73 10.28 -10.36
N PRO A 91 -2.47 10.89 -9.18
CA PRO A 91 -1.18 11.50 -8.85
C PRO A 91 0.04 10.55 -8.98
N LYS A 92 -0.17 9.23 -8.84
CA LYS A 92 0.87 8.20 -9.03
C LYS A 92 0.61 7.28 -10.23
N GLY A 93 -0.23 7.71 -11.18
CA GLY A 93 -0.65 6.93 -12.34
C GLY A 93 -1.45 5.69 -11.97
N SER A 94 -1.50 4.72 -12.90
CA SER A 94 -2.18 3.44 -12.71
C SER A 94 -1.39 2.53 -11.76
N GLY A 95 -1.47 2.84 -10.48
CA GLY A 95 -0.73 2.14 -9.44
C GLY A 95 -1.35 2.30 -8.07
N VAL A 96 -0.93 1.47 -7.14
CA VAL A 96 -1.24 1.59 -5.72
C VAL A 96 0.08 1.68 -4.96
N PHE A 97 0.15 2.59 -4.01
CA PHE A 97 1.27 2.62 -3.07
C PHE A 97 0.91 1.74 -1.88
N PHE A 98 1.71 0.72 -1.62
CA PHE A 98 1.53 -0.21 -0.52
C PHE A 98 2.69 -0.11 0.46
N GLY A 99 2.40 0.09 1.74
CA GLY A 99 3.39 0.10 2.82
C GLY A 99 3.01 -0.87 3.93
N LEU A 100 4.01 -1.47 4.56
CA LEU A 100 3.84 -2.38 5.69
C LEU A 100 4.71 -1.89 6.87
N TYR A 101 4.12 -1.89 8.06
CA TYR A 101 4.72 -1.37 9.29
C TYR A 101 4.57 -2.41 10.41
N ASP A 102 5.62 -2.65 11.19
CA ASP A 102 5.58 -3.42 12.44
C ASP A 102 5.73 -2.46 13.61
N GLN A 103 4.65 -2.28 14.37
CA GLN A 103 4.50 -1.30 15.46
C GLN A 103 4.79 0.16 15.08
N GLU A 104 6.01 0.50 14.65
CA GLU A 104 6.46 1.79 14.13
C GLU A 104 7.55 1.70 13.04
N GLN A 105 8.05 0.50 12.74
CA GLN A 105 9.15 0.29 11.79
C GLN A 105 8.62 -0.19 10.43
N SER A 106 8.98 0.51 9.35
CA SER A 106 8.66 0.03 7.99
C SER A 106 9.41 -1.27 7.71
N ILE A 107 8.68 -2.34 7.39
CA ILE A 107 9.22 -3.67 7.16
C ILE A 107 9.18 -4.01 5.68
N ASP A 108 10.08 -4.93 5.29
CA ASP A 108 10.11 -5.53 3.97
C ASP A 108 8.92 -6.44 3.70
N PRO A 109 7.94 -6.01 2.86
CA PRO A 109 6.81 -6.84 2.53
C PRO A 109 7.21 -8.03 1.66
N THR A 110 8.29 -7.93 0.87
CA THR A 110 8.80 -9.04 0.04
C THR A 110 9.51 -10.11 0.86
N ALA A 111 10.25 -9.73 1.92
CA ALA A 111 10.85 -10.69 2.85
C ALA A 111 9.82 -11.33 3.80
N TRP A 112 8.70 -10.64 4.05
CA TRP A 112 7.61 -11.15 4.86
C TRP A 112 6.69 -12.10 4.09
N LEU A 113 6.39 -11.80 2.82
CA LEU A 113 5.63 -12.67 1.92
C LEU A 113 6.32 -14.02 1.62
N SER A 114 7.65 -14.12 1.77
CA SER A 114 8.40 -15.35 1.49
C SER A 114 8.51 -16.32 2.68
N LYS A 115 7.98 -15.95 3.86
CA LYS A 115 8.04 -16.76 5.07
C LYS A 115 6.77 -17.57 5.36
N GLN A 116 5.85 -17.65 4.42
CA GLN A 116 4.59 -18.39 4.55
C GLN A 116 4.68 -19.78 3.92
#